data_AF-A0A0G1B2D8-F1
#
_entry.id   AF-A0A0G1B2D8-F1
#
_cell.length_a   1.000
_cell.length_b   1.000
_cell.length_c   1.000
_cell.angle_alpha   90.00
_cell.angle_beta   90.00
_cell.angle_gamma   90.00
#
_symmetry.space_group_name_H-M   'P 1'
#
loop_
_entity.id
_entity.type
_entity.pdbx_description
1 polymer ?
#
loop_
_entity_poly.entity_id
_entity_poly.type
_entity_poly.pdbx_seq_one_letter_code
_entity_poly.pdbx_strand_id
1 'polypeptide(L)'
;MEPIYRPILKKAWLITWRFKYLWFFGLFAALLGSGGLYNFDLSVDKASDQGTWLLKLKEFFSGNLFADLGAGAAGTGSFNVWLMVLLVVVAVLGIFLFWLSVVSQGALIYGAREANQGRILFFSEAFNKGRKKFFSLFVLNVVMALVALLILAVTTLPFLLLVFKPELASTAASLFVAISFIILAPLGFILSFVVRYGLIFVVNKDRSIWAAISEARNMFKKNWLPSLEMAILIWLIYIVLGLVLGLLTKYIILPVIVYIFALFVNTYAGSELLVQALVTFGLIVYLAISLLIAAAVSVFETSSWVLLFERLNNDEVESKVVRLVSAALAGNREPDKLLPKPEGQPELLTAQPRKVTVKKIIKKKALKDGEATE
;
A
#
# COMPACT_ATOMS: atom_id res chain seq x y z
N MET A 1 -2.95 -29.20 -6.48
CA MET A 1 -2.37 -27.95 -7.01
C MET A 1 -2.70 -26.81 -6.03
N GLU A 2 -1.70 -26.07 -5.55
CA GLU A 2 -1.88 -25.14 -4.44
C GLU A 2 -2.70 -23.88 -4.82
N PRO A 3 -3.58 -23.37 -3.94
CA PRO A 3 -4.19 -22.06 -4.13
C PRO A 3 -3.11 -20.98 -4.13
N ILE A 4 -3.11 -20.02 -5.06
CA ILE A 4 -2.03 -19.02 -5.19
C ILE A 4 -2.11 -17.93 -4.12
N TYR A 5 -3.27 -17.30 -3.96
CA TYR A 5 -3.43 -16.16 -3.04
C TYR A 5 -3.57 -16.56 -1.57
N ARG A 6 -4.16 -17.73 -1.29
CA ARG A 6 -4.41 -18.17 0.09
C ARG A 6 -3.11 -18.33 0.89
N PRO A 7 -2.03 -18.96 0.37
CA PRO A 7 -0.73 -19.01 1.02
C PRO A 7 -0.09 -17.63 1.16
N ILE A 8 -0.21 -16.75 0.16
CA ILE A 8 0.31 -15.37 0.23
C ILE A 8 -0.33 -14.63 1.40
N LEU A 9 -1.67 -14.57 1.42
CA LEU A 9 -2.45 -13.88 2.45
C LEU A 9 -2.23 -14.51 3.84
N LYS A 10 -2.23 -15.84 3.93
CA LYS A 10 -1.97 -16.54 5.21
C LYS A 10 -0.56 -16.24 5.71
N LYS A 11 0.44 -16.22 4.84
CA LYS A 11 1.82 -15.92 5.22
C LYS A 11 2.01 -14.44 5.56
N ALA A 12 1.37 -13.52 4.84
CA ALA A 12 1.35 -12.10 5.18
C ALA A 12 0.69 -11.83 6.55
N TRP A 13 -0.40 -12.54 6.87
CA TRP A 13 -1.02 -12.52 8.18
C TRP A 13 -0.07 -13.02 9.27
N LEU A 14 0.59 -14.16 9.04
CA LEU A 14 1.60 -14.68 9.97
C LEU A 14 2.77 -13.70 10.17
N ILE A 15 3.23 -13.05 9.10
CA ILE A 15 4.29 -12.03 9.19
C ILE A 15 3.83 -10.88 10.09
N THR A 16 2.60 -10.39 9.87
CA THR A 16 1.99 -9.30 10.64
C THR A 16 2.00 -9.61 12.15
N TRP A 17 1.56 -10.80 12.56
CA TRP A 17 1.47 -11.12 13.99
C TRP A 17 2.77 -11.61 14.63
N ARG A 18 3.63 -12.31 13.87
CA ARG A 18 4.89 -12.87 14.38
C ARG A 18 5.98 -11.80 14.54
N PHE A 19 6.03 -10.83 13.64
CA PHE A 19 7.10 -9.82 13.61
C PHE A 19 6.60 -8.45 14.04
N LYS A 20 6.25 -8.31 15.32
CA LYS A 20 5.65 -7.08 15.90
C LYS A 20 6.52 -5.82 15.73
N TYR A 21 7.83 -5.95 15.57
CA TYR A 21 8.71 -4.79 15.29
C TYR A 21 8.33 -4.09 13.97
N LEU A 22 7.71 -4.79 13.02
CA LEU A 22 7.21 -4.21 11.77
C LEU A 22 6.03 -3.26 11.99
N TRP A 23 5.32 -3.34 13.12
CA TRP A 23 4.16 -2.48 13.39
C TRP A 23 4.58 -1.02 13.55
N PHE A 24 5.75 -0.75 14.15
CA PHE A 24 6.30 0.59 14.18
C PHE A 24 6.45 1.15 12.76
N PHE A 25 7.07 0.37 11.86
CA PHE A 25 7.22 0.80 10.47
C PHE A 25 5.89 0.87 9.73
N GLY A 26 4.96 -0.04 10.00
CA GLY A 26 3.60 -0.02 9.45
C GLY A 26 2.83 1.24 9.83
N LEU A 27 2.91 1.67 11.08
CA LEU A 27 2.26 2.88 11.57
C LEU A 27 2.70 4.10 10.77
N PHE A 28 4.01 4.31 10.67
CA PHE A 28 4.53 5.47 9.97
C PHE A 28 4.38 5.33 8.46
N ALA A 29 4.57 4.15 7.87
CA ALA A 29 4.37 3.92 6.44
C ALA A 29 2.91 4.17 6.02
N ALA A 30 1.94 3.90 6.90
CA ALA A 30 0.53 4.21 6.64
C ALA A 30 0.30 5.71 6.38
N LEU A 31 1.06 6.59 7.04
CA LEU A 31 0.94 8.05 6.87
C LEU A 31 1.22 8.53 5.43
N LEU A 32 2.00 7.78 4.64
CA LEU A 32 2.28 8.13 3.23
C LEU A 32 1.22 7.60 2.25
N GLY A 33 0.49 6.55 2.59
CA GLY A 33 -0.13 5.66 1.59
C GLY A 33 -1.59 5.30 1.81
N SER A 34 -2.21 5.64 2.94
CA SER A 34 -3.61 5.31 3.21
C SER A 34 -4.61 6.46 2.98
N GLY A 35 -4.16 7.61 2.45
CA GLY A 35 -5.01 8.80 2.32
C GLY A 35 -6.13 8.75 1.26
N GLY A 36 -6.19 7.70 0.42
CA GLY A 36 -7.17 7.64 -0.70
C GLY A 36 -8.10 6.43 -0.72
N LEU A 37 -7.62 5.24 -0.30
CA LEU A 37 -8.42 4.00 -0.38
C LEU A 37 -9.22 3.67 0.89
N TYR A 38 -8.94 4.34 2.00
CA TYR A 38 -9.50 3.99 3.32
C TYR A 38 -10.59 4.95 3.80
N ASN A 39 -10.87 6.00 3.03
CA ASN A 39 -12.03 6.86 3.25
C ASN A 39 -13.26 6.27 2.54
N PHE A 40 -13.59 5.00 2.81
CA PHE A 40 -14.95 4.51 2.55
C PHE A 40 -15.87 5.01 3.69
N ASP A 41 -16.07 6.32 3.73
CA ASP A 41 -17.22 6.88 4.41
C ASP A 41 -18.42 6.63 3.47
N LEU A 42 -19.18 5.55 3.71
CA LEU A 42 -20.40 5.19 2.98
C LEU A 42 -21.58 6.17 3.28
N SER A 43 -21.26 7.40 3.68
CA SER A 43 -22.24 8.46 3.88
C SER A 43 -22.68 9.00 2.52
N VAL A 44 -23.82 8.50 2.05
CA VAL A 44 -24.51 8.95 0.81
C VAL A 44 -24.80 10.45 0.83
N ASP A 45 -24.91 11.06 2.02
CA ASP A 45 -25.18 12.49 2.19
C ASP A 45 -23.98 13.42 1.92
N LYS A 46 -22.75 12.90 1.84
CA LYS A 46 -21.53 13.73 1.64
C LYS A 46 -21.05 13.79 0.19
N ALA A 47 -21.71 13.10 -0.73
CA ALA A 47 -21.36 13.14 -2.16
C ALA A 47 -21.54 14.55 -2.77
N SER A 48 -22.40 15.40 -2.18
CA SER A 48 -22.60 16.80 -2.57
C SER A 48 -21.53 17.76 -2.01
N ASP A 49 -20.73 17.32 -1.03
CA ASP A 49 -19.88 18.20 -0.21
C ASP A 49 -18.41 18.21 -0.67
N GLN A 50 -18.10 17.57 -1.80
CA GLN A 50 -16.74 17.42 -2.33
C GLN A 50 -16.09 18.74 -2.81
N GLY A 51 -16.83 19.85 -2.84
CA GLY A 51 -16.29 21.20 -3.05
C GLY A 51 -15.77 21.89 -1.78
N THR A 52 -16.08 21.36 -0.59
CA THR A 52 -15.76 22.01 0.69
C THR A 52 -14.27 21.98 1.03
N TRP A 53 -13.48 21.02 0.53
CA TRP A 53 -12.04 21.01 0.82
C TRP A 53 -11.30 22.13 0.07
N LEU A 54 -11.71 22.48 -1.15
CA LEU A 54 -11.19 23.63 -1.89
C LEU A 54 -11.60 24.94 -1.24
N LEU A 55 -12.84 25.04 -0.75
CA LEU A 55 -13.31 26.19 0.02
C LEU A 55 -12.59 26.33 1.36
N LYS A 56 -12.36 25.23 2.08
CA LYS A 56 -11.60 25.18 3.33
C LYS A 56 -10.11 25.46 3.12
N LEU A 57 -9.52 25.00 2.02
CA LEU A 57 -8.15 25.39 1.63
C LEU A 57 -8.09 26.86 1.27
N LYS A 58 -9.06 27.36 0.50
CA LYS A 58 -9.18 28.78 0.21
C LYS A 58 -9.28 29.56 1.51
N GLU A 59 -10.17 29.21 2.43
CA GLU A 59 -10.30 29.84 3.75
C GLU A 59 -9.04 29.72 4.62
N PHE A 60 -8.32 28.60 4.55
CA PHE A 60 -7.04 28.42 5.26
C PHE A 60 -5.94 29.34 4.69
N PHE A 61 -5.83 29.43 3.36
CA PHE A 61 -4.84 30.26 2.67
C PHE A 61 -5.25 31.73 2.55
N SER A 62 -6.54 32.04 2.55
CA SER A 62 -7.12 33.38 2.53
C SER A 62 -7.43 33.90 3.93
N GLY A 63 -7.28 33.07 4.96
CA GLY A 63 -7.44 33.46 6.34
C GLY A 63 -6.33 34.42 6.76
N ASN A 64 -6.63 35.27 7.76
CA ASN A 64 -5.72 36.28 8.28
C ASN A 64 -4.39 35.70 8.82
N LEU A 65 -4.21 34.38 8.93
CA LEU A 65 -2.97 33.74 9.37
C LEU A 65 -1.73 34.25 8.61
N PHE A 66 -1.74 34.27 7.27
CA PHE A 66 -0.58 34.73 6.50
C PHE A 66 -0.44 36.25 6.50
N ALA A 67 -1.56 36.98 6.56
CA ALA A 67 -1.58 38.44 6.64
C ALA A 67 -1.10 38.96 8.01
N ASP A 68 -1.51 38.30 9.10
CA ASP A 68 -1.12 38.59 10.49
C ASP A 68 0.33 38.19 10.75
N LEU A 69 0.82 37.10 10.12
CA LEU A 69 2.24 36.75 10.13
C LEU A 69 3.07 37.79 9.36
N GLY A 70 2.59 38.25 8.20
CA GLY A 70 3.24 39.30 7.41
C GLY A 70 3.27 40.65 8.11
N ALA A 71 2.14 41.07 8.68
CA ALA A 71 2.01 42.31 9.45
C ALA A 71 2.79 42.26 10.76
N GLY A 72 2.80 41.11 11.44
CA GLY A 72 3.60 40.89 12.64
C GLY A 72 5.11 40.92 12.34
N ALA A 73 5.57 40.31 11.24
CA ALA A 73 6.96 40.33 10.80
C ALA A 73 7.40 41.72 10.30
N ALA A 74 6.48 42.49 9.70
CA ALA A 74 6.70 43.87 9.25
C ALA A 74 6.58 44.90 10.38
N GLY A 75 6.26 44.48 11.61
CA GLY A 75 6.09 45.37 12.77
C GLY A 75 4.84 46.24 12.76
N THR A 76 3.90 45.99 11.83
CA THR A 76 2.66 46.75 11.66
C THR A 76 1.44 46.09 12.31
N GLY A 77 1.60 44.90 12.89
CA GLY A 77 0.54 44.14 13.58
C GLY A 77 1.00 43.57 14.92
N SER A 78 0.07 43.00 15.70
CA SER A 78 0.38 42.33 16.96
C SER A 78 1.15 41.02 16.70
N PHE A 79 2.47 41.06 16.85
CA PHE A 79 3.33 39.89 16.66
C PHE A 79 3.13 38.86 17.78
N ASN A 80 2.42 37.76 17.49
CA ASN A 80 2.23 36.67 18.45
C ASN A 80 3.38 35.66 18.35
N VAL A 81 4.41 35.87 19.18
CA VAL A 81 5.61 35.00 19.27
C VAL A 81 5.23 33.53 19.50
N TRP A 82 4.21 33.26 20.33
CA TRP A 82 3.79 31.89 20.66
C TRP A 82 3.16 31.16 19.47
N LEU A 83 2.41 31.87 18.63
CA LEU A 83 1.89 31.30 17.38
C LEU A 83 3.02 30.93 16.44
N MET A 84 4.06 31.76 16.32
CA MET A 84 5.23 31.46 15.49
C MET A 84 6.01 30.25 16.01
N VAL A 85 6.25 30.19 17.33
CA VAL A 85 6.91 29.03 17.96
C VAL A 85 6.10 27.76 17.72
N LEU A 86 4.78 27.80 17.88
CA LEU A 86 3.89 26.66 17.59
C LEU A 86 4.01 26.22 16.13
N LEU A 87 3.97 27.15 15.18
CA LEU A 87 4.11 26.85 13.74
C LEU A 87 5.47 26.21 13.42
N VAL A 88 6.56 26.72 14.00
CA VAL A 88 7.91 26.14 13.82
C VAL A 88 7.96 24.73 14.39
N VAL A 89 7.42 24.51 15.60
CA VAL A 89 7.38 23.17 16.22
C VAL A 89 6.57 22.20 15.36
N VAL A 90 5.39 22.60 14.90
CA VAL A 90 4.54 21.78 14.02
C VAL A 90 5.23 21.49 12.69
N ALA A 91 5.91 22.47 12.08
CA ALA A 91 6.64 22.28 10.84
C ALA A 91 7.80 21.30 11.01
N VAL A 92 8.61 21.45 12.06
CA VAL A 92 9.74 20.55 12.36
C VAL A 92 9.25 19.13 12.63
N LEU A 93 8.19 18.97 13.43
CA LEU A 93 7.57 17.68 13.68
C LEU A 93 7.00 17.06 12.40
N GLY A 94 6.33 17.85 11.56
CA GLY A 94 5.79 17.40 10.28
C GLY A 94 6.87 16.89 9.32
N ILE A 95 7.97 17.64 9.19
CA ILE A 95 9.13 17.23 8.36
C ILE A 95 9.75 15.93 8.92
N PHE A 96 9.91 15.85 10.24
CA PHE A 96 10.44 14.65 10.88
C PHE A 96 9.55 13.43 10.66
N LEU A 97 8.23 13.57 10.85
CA LEU A 97 7.26 12.49 10.64
C LEU A 97 7.20 12.06 9.17
N PHE A 98 7.27 13.01 8.23
CA PHE A 98 7.35 12.72 6.81
C PHE A 98 8.61 11.90 6.47
N TRP A 99 9.78 12.37 6.94
CA TRP A 99 11.03 11.64 6.77
C TRP A 99 10.95 10.22 7.34
N LEU A 100 10.44 10.09 8.57
CA LEU A 100 10.28 8.81 9.25
C LEU A 100 9.31 7.89 8.51
N SER A 101 8.26 8.44 7.90
CA SER A 101 7.30 7.68 7.11
C SER A 101 7.95 7.04 5.86
N VAL A 102 8.77 7.80 5.13
CA VAL A 102 9.48 7.27 3.94
C VAL A 102 10.50 6.20 4.35
N VAL A 103 11.25 6.45 5.43
CA VAL A 103 12.18 5.46 6.00
C VAL A 103 11.45 4.19 6.40
N SER A 104 10.29 4.33 7.03
CA SER A 104 9.47 3.22 7.49
C SER A 104 8.89 2.41 6.34
N GLN A 105 8.47 3.05 5.24
CA GLN A 105 8.05 2.35 4.02
C GLN A 105 9.16 1.42 3.49
N GLY A 106 10.39 1.92 3.41
CA GLY A 106 11.55 1.12 2.99
C GLY A 106 11.90 0.00 3.97
N ALA A 107 11.90 0.30 5.26
CA ALA A 107 12.16 -0.68 6.32
C ALA A 107 11.11 -1.80 6.33
N LEU A 108 9.84 -1.46 6.10
CA LEU A 108 8.73 -2.41 6.05
C LEU A 108 8.82 -3.34 4.84
N ILE A 109 9.12 -2.82 3.65
CA ILE A 109 9.30 -3.63 2.43
C ILE A 109 10.47 -4.61 2.61
N TYR A 110 11.60 -4.14 3.13
CA TYR A 110 12.77 -4.98 3.39
C TYR A 110 12.46 -6.03 4.47
N GLY A 111 11.87 -5.62 5.59
CA GLY A 111 11.53 -6.50 6.70
C GLY A 111 10.51 -7.58 6.30
N ALA A 112 9.52 -7.25 5.46
CA ALA A 112 8.58 -8.22 4.92
C ALA A 112 9.26 -9.30 4.05
N ARG A 113 10.26 -8.92 3.26
CA ARG A 113 11.06 -9.84 2.44
C ARG A 113 11.88 -10.80 3.29
N GLU A 114 12.63 -10.27 4.26
CA GLU A 114 13.46 -11.09 5.15
C GLU A 114 12.60 -12.01 6.04
N ALA A 115 11.44 -11.51 6.51
CA ALA A 115 10.45 -12.31 7.21
C ALA A 115 9.87 -13.44 6.33
N ASN A 116 9.68 -13.20 5.03
CA ASN A 116 9.26 -14.23 4.08
C ASN A 116 10.28 -15.36 3.97
N GLN A 117 11.58 -15.03 4.07
CA GLN A 117 12.69 -15.97 4.07
C GLN A 117 12.93 -16.64 5.43
N GLY A 118 12.14 -16.29 6.45
CA GLY A 118 12.22 -16.86 7.80
C GLY A 118 13.30 -16.22 8.68
N ARG A 119 13.93 -15.13 8.23
CA ARG A 119 14.94 -14.42 9.01
C ARG A 119 14.28 -13.41 9.97
N ILE A 120 14.70 -13.44 11.22
CA ILE A 120 14.31 -12.44 12.23
C ILE A 120 15.36 -11.35 12.22
N LEU A 121 14.96 -10.12 11.88
CA LEU A 121 15.84 -8.96 11.89
C LEU A 121 15.73 -8.19 13.21
N PHE A 122 16.80 -7.50 13.57
CA PHE A 122 16.73 -6.44 14.57
C PHE A 122 16.10 -5.17 13.98
N PHE A 123 15.40 -4.41 14.83
CA PHE A 123 14.79 -3.13 14.45
C PHE A 123 15.78 -2.18 13.75
N SER A 124 17.01 -2.09 14.28
CA SER A 124 18.07 -1.24 13.75
C SER A 124 18.49 -1.62 12.33
N GLU A 125 18.49 -2.91 11.99
CA GLU A 125 18.88 -3.39 10.66
C GLU A 125 17.84 -2.94 9.61
N ALA A 126 16.56 -3.17 9.89
CA ALA A 126 15.47 -2.75 9.02
C ALA A 126 15.43 -1.21 8.88
N PHE A 127 15.58 -0.48 9.99
CA PHE A 127 15.64 0.97 9.99
C PHE A 127 16.82 1.51 9.17
N ASN A 128 18.01 0.90 9.31
CA ASN A 128 19.19 1.28 8.55
C ASN A 128 19.01 1.08 7.05
N LYS A 129 18.41 -0.04 6.62
CA LYS A 129 18.11 -0.26 5.20
C LYS A 129 17.11 0.77 4.68
N GLY A 130 16.05 1.06 5.46
CA GLY A 130 15.08 2.11 5.15
C GLY A 130 15.74 3.49 4.98
N ARG A 131 16.60 3.89 5.93
CA ARG A 131 17.35 5.16 5.88
C ARG A 131 18.24 5.26 4.66
N LYS A 132 19.00 4.21 4.33
CA LYS A 132 19.86 4.17 3.13
C LYS A 132 19.08 4.33 1.83
N LYS A 133 17.81 3.93 1.80
CA LYS A 133 16.92 4.04 0.64
C LYS A 133 16.03 5.28 0.64
N PHE A 134 16.09 6.10 1.69
CA PHE A 134 15.23 7.28 1.86
C PHE A 134 15.14 8.13 0.58
N PHE A 135 16.26 8.61 0.05
CA PHE A 135 16.26 9.50 -1.12
C PHE A 135 15.66 8.83 -2.35
N SER A 136 15.99 7.56 -2.62
CA SER A 136 15.44 6.85 -3.77
C SER A 136 13.93 6.64 -3.65
N LEU A 137 13.42 6.34 -2.45
CA LEU A 137 11.99 6.18 -2.19
C LEU A 137 11.25 7.51 -2.22
N PHE A 138 11.84 8.56 -1.64
CA PHE A 138 11.30 9.92 -1.67
C PHE A 138 11.15 10.40 -3.12
N VAL A 139 12.22 10.35 -3.91
CA VAL A 139 12.19 10.81 -5.31
C VAL A 139 11.23 9.96 -6.13
N LEU A 140 11.19 8.64 -5.93
CA LEU A 140 10.22 7.78 -6.61
C LEU A 140 8.78 8.20 -6.28
N ASN A 141 8.44 8.40 -5.00
CA ASN A 141 7.11 8.85 -4.59
C ASN A 141 6.79 10.24 -5.16
N VAL A 142 7.73 11.19 -5.15
CA VAL A 142 7.53 12.55 -5.70
C VAL A 142 7.31 12.52 -7.21
N VAL A 143 8.16 11.81 -7.95
CA VAL A 143 8.03 11.68 -9.41
C VAL A 143 6.67 11.07 -9.76
N MET A 144 6.27 10.02 -9.04
CA MET A 144 5.00 9.35 -9.31
C MET A 144 3.79 10.19 -8.85
N ALA A 145 3.93 10.98 -7.80
CA ALA A 145 2.92 11.97 -7.39
C ALA A 145 2.77 13.09 -8.41
N LEU A 146 3.87 13.58 -8.99
CA LEU A 146 3.84 14.56 -10.08
C LEU A 146 3.16 13.97 -11.34
N VAL A 147 3.44 12.71 -11.67
CA VAL A 147 2.74 12.02 -12.76
C VAL A 147 1.24 11.88 -12.46
N ALA A 148 0.88 11.50 -11.23
CA ALA A 148 -0.53 11.43 -10.81
C ALA A 148 -1.22 12.80 -10.87
N LEU A 149 -0.53 13.87 -10.44
CA LEU A 149 -1.02 15.24 -10.49
C LEU A 149 -1.19 15.72 -11.93
N LEU A 150 -0.26 15.41 -12.83
CA LEU A 150 -0.37 15.73 -14.25
C LEU A 150 -1.56 15.02 -14.88
N ILE A 151 -1.75 13.73 -14.57
CA ILE A 151 -2.94 12.99 -14.99
C ILE A 151 -4.18 13.73 -14.48
N LEU A 152 -4.30 13.95 -13.17
CA LEU A 152 -5.44 14.62 -12.54
C LEU A 152 -5.71 16.02 -13.08
N ALA A 153 -4.67 16.81 -13.35
CA ALA A 153 -4.80 18.14 -13.91
C ALA A 153 -5.43 18.07 -15.30
N VAL A 154 -4.93 17.19 -16.18
CA VAL A 154 -5.49 16.95 -17.51
C VAL A 154 -6.93 16.43 -17.41
N THR A 155 -7.25 15.62 -16.39
CA THR A 155 -8.60 15.05 -16.20
C THR A 155 -9.62 16.06 -15.72
N THR A 156 -9.20 16.96 -14.84
CA THR A 156 -10.09 17.81 -14.05
C THR A 156 -10.27 19.18 -14.71
N LEU A 157 -9.32 19.62 -15.54
CA LEU A 157 -9.42 20.87 -16.29
C LEU A 157 -10.72 20.96 -17.12
N PRO A 158 -11.11 19.93 -17.90
CA PRO A 158 -12.33 19.97 -18.70
C PRO A 158 -13.59 20.06 -17.82
N PHE A 159 -13.57 19.39 -16.66
CA PHE A 159 -14.65 19.45 -15.69
C PHE A 159 -14.78 20.85 -15.07
N LEU A 160 -13.66 21.45 -14.65
CA LEU A 160 -13.62 22.81 -14.12
C LEU A 160 -14.13 23.82 -15.15
N LEU A 161 -13.73 23.68 -16.42
CA LEU A 161 -14.20 24.54 -17.50
C LEU A 161 -15.72 24.45 -17.68
N LEU A 162 -16.32 23.26 -17.56
CA LEU A 162 -17.77 23.09 -17.65
C LEU A 162 -18.52 23.66 -16.46
N VAL A 163 -17.97 23.53 -15.24
CA VAL A 163 -18.59 24.04 -14.02
C VAL A 163 -18.54 25.57 -13.98
N PHE A 164 -17.41 26.18 -14.34
CA PHE A 164 -17.24 27.64 -14.28
C PHE A 164 -17.75 28.37 -15.53
N LYS A 165 -17.92 27.67 -16.65
CA LYS A 165 -18.50 28.21 -17.87
C LYS A 165 -19.61 27.28 -18.38
N PRO A 166 -20.77 27.25 -17.70
CA PRO A 166 -21.89 26.38 -18.07
C PRO A 166 -22.44 26.66 -19.48
N GLU A 167 -22.17 27.85 -20.04
CA GLU A 167 -22.48 28.18 -21.44
C GLU A 167 -21.71 27.31 -22.46
N LEU A 168 -20.58 26.72 -22.05
CA LEU A 168 -19.80 25.74 -22.83
C LEU A 168 -20.29 24.29 -22.64
N ALA A 169 -21.27 24.07 -21.73
CA ALA A 169 -21.82 22.76 -21.42
C ALA A 169 -22.76 22.26 -22.52
N SER A 170 -22.17 21.91 -23.65
CA SER A 170 -22.82 21.15 -24.71
C SER A 170 -22.84 19.65 -24.37
N THR A 171 -23.74 18.90 -25.00
CA THR A 171 -23.74 17.42 -24.95
C THR A 171 -22.37 16.83 -25.30
N ALA A 172 -21.63 17.48 -26.21
CA ALA A 172 -20.28 17.07 -26.59
C ALA A 172 -19.27 17.22 -25.45
N ALA A 173 -19.38 18.27 -24.63
CA ALA A 173 -18.48 18.48 -23.50
C ALA A 173 -18.74 17.49 -22.35
N SER A 174 -20.00 17.16 -22.07
CA SER A 174 -20.35 16.10 -21.12
C SER A 174 -19.86 14.72 -21.57
N LEU A 175 -19.97 14.41 -22.87
CA LEU A 175 -19.42 13.18 -23.45
C LEU A 175 -17.89 13.14 -23.36
N PHE A 176 -17.21 14.26 -23.60
CA PHE A 176 -15.76 14.36 -23.48
C PHE A 176 -15.28 14.09 -22.05
N VAL A 177 -15.97 14.61 -21.03
CA VAL A 177 -15.67 14.33 -19.62
C VAL A 177 -15.89 12.85 -19.29
N ALA A 178 -17.00 12.26 -19.75
CA ALA A 178 -17.30 10.86 -19.51
C ALA A 178 -16.24 9.93 -20.14
N ILE A 179 -15.86 10.19 -21.40
CA ILE A 179 -14.81 9.44 -22.12
C ILE A 179 -13.47 9.60 -21.42
N SER A 180 -13.14 10.82 -20.98
CA SER A 180 -11.93 11.08 -20.21
C SER A 180 -11.93 10.17 -18.97
N PHE A 181 -12.98 10.18 -18.16
CA PHE A 181 -13.03 9.39 -16.92
C PHE A 181 -12.80 7.88 -17.15
N ILE A 182 -13.38 7.31 -18.22
CA ILE A 182 -13.22 5.90 -18.60
C ILE A 182 -11.77 5.54 -18.91
N ILE A 183 -11.00 6.45 -19.53
CA ILE A 183 -9.59 6.21 -19.87
C ILE A 183 -8.69 6.42 -18.64
N LEU A 184 -9.05 7.38 -17.80
CA LEU A 184 -8.20 7.87 -16.72
C LEU A 184 -8.24 7.01 -15.47
N ALA A 185 -9.40 6.45 -15.11
CA ALA A 185 -9.50 5.55 -13.97
C ALA A 185 -8.56 4.33 -14.11
N PRO A 186 -8.51 3.63 -15.27
CA PRO A 186 -7.50 2.61 -15.55
C PRO A 186 -6.07 3.14 -15.47
N LEU A 187 -5.79 4.35 -15.94
CA LEU A 187 -4.44 4.92 -15.91
C LEU A 187 -3.95 5.17 -14.48
N GLY A 188 -4.79 5.75 -13.63
CA GLY A 188 -4.51 5.92 -12.20
C GLY A 188 -4.33 4.58 -11.50
N PHE A 189 -5.15 3.58 -11.86
CA PHE A 189 -5.00 2.22 -11.37
C PHE A 189 -3.64 1.63 -11.74
N ILE A 190 -3.25 1.66 -13.01
CA ILE A 190 -1.93 1.20 -13.51
C ILE A 190 -0.81 1.90 -12.75
N LEU A 191 -0.88 3.22 -12.61
CA LEU A 191 0.12 4.01 -11.91
C LEU A 191 0.32 3.51 -10.47
N SER A 192 -0.77 3.20 -9.77
CA SER A 192 -0.71 2.68 -8.40
C SER A 192 0.10 1.37 -8.28
N PHE A 193 0.00 0.45 -9.24
CA PHE A 193 0.81 -0.77 -9.25
C PHE A 193 2.26 -0.50 -9.63
N VAL A 194 2.49 0.39 -10.58
CA VAL A 194 3.85 0.77 -10.98
C VAL A 194 4.59 1.38 -9.79
N VAL A 195 3.95 2.23 -8.98
CA VAL A 195 4.52 2.74 -7.72
C VAL A 195 4.85 1.59 -6.77
N ARG A 196 3.86 0.73 -6.49
CA ARG A 196 4.01 -0.39 -5.53
C ARG A 196 5.17 -1.31 -5.91
N TYR A 197 5.24 -1.76 -7.17
CA TYR A 197 6.33 -2.60 -7.65
C TYR A 197 7.66 -1.85 -7.74
N GLY A 198 7.64 -0.57 -8.14
CA GLY A 198 8.82 0.27 -8.21
C GLY A 198 9.51 0.40 -6.85
N LEU A 199 8.74 0.64 -5.78
CA LEU A 199 9.26 0.68 -4.41
C LEU A 199 9.92 -0.65 -4.03
N ILE A 200 9.29 -1.78 -4.35
CA ILE A 200 9.86 -3.10 -4.07
C ILE A 200 11.16 -3.34 -4.85
N PHE A 201 11.23 -2.96 -6.13
CA PHE A 201 12.46 -3.04 -6.93
C PHE A 201 13.59 -2.18 -6.35
N VAL A 202 13.30 -0.95 -5.92
CA VAL A 202 14.31 -0.05 -5.32
C VAL A 202 14.86 -0.62 -4.01
N VAL A 203 14.00 -1.17 -3.16
CA VAL A 203 14.40 -1.66 -1.83
C VAL A 203 15.04 -3.05 -1.89
N ASN A 204 14.39 -4.00 -2.56
CA ASN A 204 14.77 -5.42 -2.50
C ASN A 204 15.72 -5.85 -3.61
N LYS A 205 15.73 -5.13 -4.74
CA LYS A 205 16.61 -5.42 -5.89
C LYS A 205 17.65 -4.32 -6.13
N ASP A 206 17.70 -3.32 -5.26
CA ASP A 206 18.66 -2.20 -5.30
C ASP A 206 18.69 -1.48 -6.67
N ARG A 207 17.56 -1.44 -7.39
CA ARG A 207 17.45 -0.77 -8.71
C ARG A 207 17.49 0.76 -8.58
N SER A 208 17.99 1.42 -9.62
CA SER A 208 17.85 2.87 -9.77
C SER A 208 16.39 3.25 -10.03
N ILE A 209 16.03 4.52 -9.81
CA ILE A 209 14.63 4.99 -9.89
C ILE A 209 14.04 4.72 -11.28
N TRP A 210 14.74 5.08 -12.35
CA TRP A 210 14.28 4.89 -13.72
C TRP A 210 14.19 3.41 -14.11
N ALA A 211 15.18 2.61 -13.71
CA ALA A 211 15.17 1.16 -13.93
C ALA A 211 13.99 0.51 -13.18
N ALA A 212 13.75 0.91 -11.93
CA ALA A 212 12.65 0.41 -11.12
C ALA A 212 11.28 0.75 -11.72
N ILE A 213 11.08 1.96 -12.25
CA ILE A 213 9.83 2.33 -12.94
C ILE A 213 9.63 1.49 -14.21
N SER A 214 10.69 1.32 -15.01
CA SER A 214 10.63 0.53 -16.24
C SER A 214 10.33 -0.95 -15.95
N GLU A 215 11.05 -1.54 -14.99
CA GLU A 215 10.86 -2.93 -14.55
C GLU A 215 9.47 -3.13 -13.91
N ALA A 216 9.00 -2.18 -13.10
CA ALA A 216 7.65 -2.20 -12.51
C ALA A 216 6.55 -2.16 -13.57
N ARG A 217 6.69 -1.29 -14.58
CA ARG A 217 5.76 -1.22 -15.72
C ARG A 217 5.74 -2.54 -16.49
N ASN A 218 6.89 -3.14 -16.76
CA ASN A 218 6.97 -4.41 -17.49
C ASN A 218 6.40 -5.56 -16.65
N MET A 219 6.67 -5.59 -15.34
CA MET A 219 6.10 -6.56 -14.40
C MET A 219 4.58 -6.47 -14.36
N PHE A 220 4.03 -5.26 -14.26
CA PHE A 220 2.58 -5.05 -14.28
C PHE A 220 1.98 -5.48 -15.61
N LYS A 221 2.58 -5.12 -16.76
CA LYS A 221 2.06 -5.55 -18.07
C LYS A 221 2.00 -7.07 -18.22
N LYS A 222 3.05 -7.78 -17.78
CA LYS A 222 3.10 -9.25 -17.83
C LYS A 222 2.07 -9.89 -16.89
N ASN A 223 1.82 -9.27 -15.74
CA ASN A 223 1.06 -9.84 -14.63
C ASN A 223 -0.13 -8.97 -14.17
N TRP A 224 -0.78 -8.25 -15.09
CA TRP A 224 -1.81 -7.27 -14.73
C TRP A 224 -3.00 -7.94 -14.03
N LEU A 225 -3.36 -9.15 -14.48
CA LEU A 225 -4.50 -9.90 -13.96
C LEU A 225 -4.24 -10.46 -12.55
N PRO A 226 -3.12 -11.16 -12.25
CA PRO A 226 -2.77 -11.50 -10.87
C PRO A 226 -2.67 -10.29 -9.92
N SER A 227 -2.18 -9.15 -10.43
CA SER A 227 -2.09 -7.89 -9.66
C SER A 227 -3.48 -7.36 -9.29
N LEU A 228 -4.40 -7.35 -10.26
CA LEU A 228 -5.79 -6.94 -10.09
C LEU A 228 -6.54 -7.89 -9.14
N GLU A 229 -6.41 -9.21 -9.33
CA GLU A 229 -7.00 -10.21 -8.45
C GLU A 229 -6.55 -10.01 -6.99
N MET A 230 -5.26 -9.75 -6.77
CA MET A 230 -4.72 -9.45 -5.44
C MET A 230 -5.29 -8.16 -4.85
N ALA A 231 -5.39 -7.10 -5.66
CA ALA A 231 -5.96 -5.83 -5.21
C ALA A 231 -7.41 -5.96 -4.80
N ILE A 232 -8.23 -6.69 -5.58
CA ILE A 232 -9.63 -6.98 -5.24
C ILE A 232 -9.72 -7.76 -3.94
N LEU A 233 -8.85 -8.75 -3.71
CA LEU A 233 -8.83 -9.51 -2.46
C LEU A 233 -8.47 -8.64 -1.25
N ILE A 234 -7.43 -7.79 -1.34
CA ILE A 234 -7.07 -6.86 -0.27
C ILE A 234 -8.21 -5.87 -0.02
N TRP A 235 -8.81 -5.33 -1.08
CA TRP A 235 -9.93 -4.40 -0.98
C TRP A 235 -11.16 -5.04 -0.31
N LEU A 236 -11.49 -6.28 -0.64
CA LEU A 236 -12.57 -7.02 0.03
C LEU A 236 -12.26 -7.23 1.52
N ILE A 237 -11.01 -7.55 1.86
CA ILE A 237 -10.57 -7.64 3.26
C ILE A 237 -10.76 -6.29 3.97
N TYR A 238 -10.47 -5.17 3.32
CA TYR A 238 -10.68 -3.84 3.89
C TYR A 238 -12.13 -3.47 4.08
N ILE A 239 -13.02 -3.84 3.15
CA ILE A 239 -14.46 -3.65 3.35
C ILE A 239 -14.92 -4.43 4.58
N VAL A 240 -14.57 -5.71 4.68
CA VAL A 240 -14.98 -6.54 5.81
C VAL A 240 -14.41 -5.98 7.12
N LEU A 241 -13.14 -5.60 7.13
CA LEU A 241 -12.49 -5.02 8.31
C LEU A 241 -13.13 -3.67 8.68
N GLY A 242 -13.37 -2.79 7.71
CA GLY A 242 -13.99 -1.49 7.92
C GLY A 242 -15.42 -1.61 8.42
N LEU A 243 -16.22 -2.54 7.87
CA LEU A 243 -17.56 -2.84 8.37
C LEU A 243 -17.52 -3.37 9.80
N VAL A 244 -16.69 -4.36 10.09
CA VAL A 244 -16.57 -4.92 11.45
C VAL A 244 -16.15 -3.84 12.44
N LEU A 245 -15.08 -3.08 12.15
CA LEU A 245 -14.60 -2.03 13.04
C LEU A 245 -15.59 -0.87 13.18
N GLY A 246 -16.28 -0.50 12.09
CA GLY A 246 -17.31 0.53 12.09
C GLY A 246 -18.52 0.13 12.93
N LEU A 247 -19.00 -1.11 12.78
CA LEU A 247 -20.10 -1.66 13.58
C LEU A 247 -19.70 -1.78 15.06
N LEU A 248 -18.51 -2.31 15.36
CA LEU A 248 -17.99 -2.38 16.73
C LEU A 248 -17.88 -0.98 17.36
N THR A 249 -17.36 -0.01 16.61
CA THR A 249 -17.22 1.37 17.10
C THR A 249 -18.60 1.98 17.37
N LYS A 250 -19.52 1.88 16.41
CA LYS A 250 -20.85 2.50 16.49
C LYS A 250 -21.75 1.87 17.56
N TYR A 251 -21.77 0.54 17.66
CA TYR A 251 -22.75 -0.17 18.48
C TYR A 251 -22.20 -0.68 19.81
N ILE A 252 -20.88 -0.73 20.00
CA ILE A 252 -20.27 -1.20 21.25
C ILE A 252 -19.44 -0.09 21.88
N ILE A 253 -18.40 0.38 21.19
CA ILE A 253 -17.41 1.29 21.79
C ILE A 253 -18.05 2.63 22.16
N LEU A 254 -18.77 3.28 21.23
CA LEU A 254 -19.39 4.58 21.48
C LEU A 254 -20.46 4.52 22.58
N PRO A 255 -21.43 3.58 22.57
CA PRO A 255 -22.40 3.47 23.66
C PRO A 255 -21.76 3.19 25.01
N VAL A 256 -20.73 2.36 25.08
CA VAL A 256 -20.01 2.09 26.33
C VAL A 256 -19.29 3.34 26.84
N ILE A 257 -18.61 4.09 25.95
CA ILE A 257 -17.97 5.37 26.32
C ILE A 257 -19.02 6.36 26.84
N VAL A 258 -20.14 6.52 26.13
CA VAL A 258 -21.23 7.43 26.53
C VAL A 258 -21.89 6.98 27.84
N TYR A 259 -22.07 5.68 28.05
CA TYR A 259 -22.65 5.13 29.27
C TYR A 259 -21.74 5.33 30.48
N ILE A 260 -20.45 4.99 30.37
CA ILE A 260 -19.45 5.23 31.42
C ILE A 260 -19.39 6.73 31.74
N PHE A 261 -19.44 7.57 30.70
CA PHE A 261 -19.49 9.02 30.84
C PHE A 261 -20.74 9.49 31.60
N ALA A 262 -21.94 9.01 31.22
CA ALA A 262 -23.19 9.39 31.87
C ALA A 262 -23.21 8.98 33.36
N LEU A 263 -22.71 7.80 33.70
CA LEU A 263 -22.55 7.34 35.09
C LEU A 263 -21.60 8.25 35.88
N PHE A 264 -20.48 8.63 35.26
CA PHE A 264 -19.48 9.47 35.90
C PHE A 264 -20.00 10.90 36.13
N VAL A 265 -20.67 11.49 35.15
CA VAL A 265 -21.29 12.83 35.28
C VAL A 265 -22.37 12.82 36.37
N ASN A 266 -23.19 11.78 36.45
CA ASN A 266 -24.24 11.66 37.47
C ASN A 266 -23.66 11.52 38.89
N THR A 267 -22.56 10.76 39.03
CA THR A 267 -21.93 10.49 40.33
C THR A 267 -21.05 11.66 40.81
N TYR A 268 -20.37 12.36 39.90
CA TYR A 268 -19.39 13.40 40.19
C TYR A 268 -19.81 14.77 39.66
N ALA A 269 -21.11 15.09 39.77
CA ALA A 269 -21.82 16.22 39.17
C ALA A 269 -21.31 17.64 39.54
N GLY A 270 -20.13 17.79 40.15
CA GLY A 270 -19.51 19.07 40.47
C GLY A 270 -18.04 19.22 40.04
N SER A 271 -17.47 18.25 39.32
CA SER A 271 -16.04 18.26 38.93
C SER A 271 -15.85 18.23 37.41
N GLU A 272 -16.04 19.37 36.75
CA GLU A 272 -15.85 19.52 35.30
C GLU A 272 -14.49 19.01 34.82
N LEU A 273 -13.43 19.22 35.61
CA LEU A 273 -12.08 18.76 35.31
C LEU A 273 -11.97 17.22 35.23
N LEU A 274 -12.63 16.48 36.12
CA LEU A 274 -12.58 15.01 36.10
C LEU A 274 -13.33 14.44 34.90
N VAL A 275 -14.46 15.06 34.54
CA VAL A 275 -15.26 14.70 33.36
C VAL A 275 -14.45 14.93 32.08
N GLN A 276 -13.80 16.09 31.94
CA GLN A 276 -12.94 16.39 30.80
C GLN A 276 -11.73 15.45 30.70
N ALA A 277 -11.08 15.14 31.82
CA ALA A 277 -9.94 14.23 31.86
C ALA A 277 -10.32 12.82 31.37
N LEU A 278 -11.48 12.30 31.77
CA LEU A 278 -11.96 10.98 31.34
C LEU A 278 -12.30 10.92 29.86
N VAL A 279 -12.99 11.94 29.32
CA VAL A 279 -13.27 12.02 27.87
C VAL A 279 -11.97 12.05 27.09
N THR A 280 -11.02 12.88 27.52
CA THR A 280 -9.71 12.99 26.90
C THR A 280 -8.97 11.66 26.93
N PHE A 281 -8.98 10.96 28.06
CA PHE A 281 -8.39 9.63 28.19
C PHE A 281 -9.05 8.60 27.26
N GLY A 282 -10.39 8.55 27.22
CA GLY A 282 -11.13 7.66 26.32
C GLY A 282 -10.81 7.90 24.85
N LEU A 283 -10.70 9.16 24.44
CA LEU A 283 -10.29 9.54 23.08
C LEU A 283 -8.84 9.11 22.78
N ILE A 284 -7.91 9.29 23.73
CA ILE A 284 -6.51 8.85 23.57
C ILE A 284 -6.44 7.33 23.40
N VAL A 285 -7.19 6.57 24.20
CA VAL A 285 -7.24 5.09 24.08
C VAL A 285 -7.82 4.67 22.73
N TYR A 286 -8.93 5.28 22.30
CA TYR A 286 -9.54 5.01 20.99
C TYR A 286 -8.57 5.31 19.84
N LEU A 287 -7.88 6.45 19.91
CA LEU A 287 -6.87 6.83 18.93
C LEU A 287 -5.71 5.83 18.92
N ALA A 288 -5.19 5.45 20.09
CA ALA A 288 -4.10 4.48 20.20
C ALA A 288 -4.47 3.12 19.57
N ILE A 289 -5.67 2.61 19.83
CA ILE A 289 -6.18 1.37 19.22
C ILE A 289 -6.30 1.53 17.70
N SER A 290 -6.86 2.63 17.22
CA SER A 290 -7.01 2.89 15.79
C SER A 290 -5.66 2.94 15.07
N LEU A 291 -4.65 3.56 15.68
CA LEU A 291 -3.29 3.60 15.16
C LEU A 291 -2.64 2.21 15.12
N LEU A 292 -2.85 1.36 16.15
CA LEU A 292 -2.35 -0.02 16.15
C LEU A 292 -2.98 -0.87 15.05
N ILE A 293 -4.28 -0.70 14.80
CA ILE A 293 -4.98 -1.38 13.69
C ILE A 293 -4.41 -0.91 12.35
N ALA A 294 -4.26 0.40 12.16
CA ALA A 294 -3.67 0.96 10.93
C ALA A 294 -2.26 0.42 10.68
N ALA A 295 -1.44 0.30 11.74
CA ALA A 295 -0.12 -0.30 11.69
C ALA A 295 -0.16 -1.76 11.22
N ALA A 296 -1.01 -2.59 11.84
CA ALA A 296 -1.15 -4.00 11.48
C ALA A 296 -1.64 -4.17 10.02
N VAL A 297 -2.61 -3.36 9.60
CA VAL A 297 -3.13 -3.35 8.23
C VAL A 297 -2.03 -2.99 7.21
N SER A 298 -1.22 -1.98 7.51
CA SER A 298 -0.11 -1.57 6.66
C SER A 298 0.95 -2.66 6.51
N VAL A 299 1.29 -3.36 7.61
CA VAL A 299 2.21 -4.51 7.56
C VAL A 299 1.64 -5.64 6.72
N PHE A 300 0.37 -5.98 6.91
CA PHE A 300 -0.31 -7.03 6.18
C PHE A 300 -0.36 -6.75 4.66
N GLU A 301 -0.72 -5.52 4.30
CA GLU A 301 -0.79 -5.08 2.92
C GLU A 301 0.58 -5.13 2.25
N THR A 302 1.58 -4.49 2.87
CA THR A 302 2.93 -4.43 2.33
C THR A 302 3.52 -5.83 2.19
N SER A 303 3.33 -6.68 3.19
CA SER A 303 3.78 -8.07 3.13
C SER A 303 3.08 -8.84 2.00
N SER A 304 1.78 -8.66 1.81
CA SER A 304 1.04 -9.32 0.73
C SER A 304 1.59 -8.94 -0.65
N TRP A 305 1.90 -7.65 -0.87
CA TRP A 305 2.49 -7.18 -2.12
C TRP A 305 3.92 -7.66 -2.33
N VAL A 306 4.74 -7.67 -1.28
CA VAL A 306 6.11 -8.20 -1.35
C VAL A 306 6.12 -9.69 -1.69
N LEU A 307 5.26 -10.48 -1.05
CA LEU A 307 5.14 -11.92 -1.30
C LEU A 307 4.59 -12.21 -2.71
N LEU A 308 3.60 -11.44 -3.18
CA LEU A 308 3.13 -11.55 -4.57
C LEU A 308 4.26 -11.21 -5.54
N PHE A 309 4.97 -10.10 -5.30
CA PHE A 309 6.09 -9.68 -6.13
C PHE A 309 7.18 -10.75 -6.24
N GLU A 310 7.59 -11.38 -5.14
CA GLU A 310 8.61 -12.43 -5.17
C GLU A 310 8.16 -13.64 -6.02
N ARG A 311 6.89 -14.03 -5.92
CA ARG A 311 6.33 -15.13 -6.73
C ARG A 311 6.22 -14.77 -8.22
N LEU A 312 5.75 -13.56 -8.53
CA LEU A 312 5.67 -13.06 -9.91
C LEU A 312 7.06 -12.94 -10.54
N ASN A 313 8.06 -12.51 -9.77
CA ASN A 313 9.43 -12.36 -10.25
C ASN A 313 10.15 -13.69 -10.47
N ASN A 314 9.68 -14.78 -9.85
CA ASN A 314 10.19 -16.13 -10.07
C ASN A 314 9.38 -16.91 -11.13
N ASP A 315 8.42 -16.27 -11.82
CA ASP A 315 7.49 -16.89 -12.77
C ASP A 315 6.66 -18.05 -12.17
N GLU A 316 6.42 -18.04 -10.86
CA GLU A 316 5.71 -19.12 -10.14
C GLU A 316 4.17 -18.96 -10.15
N VAL A 317 3.62 -18.05 -10.96
CA VAL A 317 2.21 -17.62 -10.86
C VAL A 317 1.52 -17.56 -12.22
N GLU A 318 0.48 -18.39 -12.39
CA GLU A 318 -0.55 -18.21 -13.43
C GLU A 318 -1.85 -17.67 -12.81
N SER A 319 -2.56 -16.78 -13.50
CA SER A 319 -3.84 -16.21 -13.00
C SER A 319 -4.88 -17.31 -12.73
N LYS A 320 -5.69 -17.13 -11.66
CA LYS A 320 -6.81 -18.05 -11.39
C LYS A 320 -7.83 -18.03 -12.51
N VAL A 321 -8.12 -16.87 -13.09
CA VAL A 321 -9.04 -16.74 -14.23
C VAL A 321 -8.47 -17.45 -15.44
N VAL A 322 -7.19 -17.25 -15.77
CA VAL A 322 -6.54 -17.97 -16.88
C VAL A 322 -6.60 -19.49 -16.66
N ARG A 323 -6.39 -19.96 -15.43
CA ARG A 323 -6.51 -21.39 -15.09
C ARG A 323 -7.94 -21.92 -15.19
N LEU A 324 -8.94 -21.13 -14.77
CA LEU A 324 -10.35 -21.52 -14.87
C LEU A 324 -10.80 -21.54 -16.33
N VAL A 325 -10.38 -20.57 -17.11
CA VAL A 325 -10.65 -20.48 -18.56
C VAL A 325 -9.92 -21.60 -19.29
N SER A 326 -8.65 -21.88 -18.99
CA SER A 326 -7.92 -22.99 -19.62
C SER A 326 -8.49 -24.35 -19.23
N ALA A 327 -8.92 -24.55 -17.98
CA ALA A 327 -9.63 -25.75 -17.54
C ALA A 327 -11.00 -25.89 -18.22
N ALA A 328 -11.75 -24.80 -18.38
CA ALA A 328 -13.04 -24.81 -19.08
C ALA A 328 -12.87 -25.06 -20.60
N LEU A 329 -11.83 -24.51 -21.22
CA LEU A 329 -11.49 -24.73 -22.63
C LEU A 329 -10.92 -26.15 -22.86
N ALA A 330 -10.18 -26.70 -21.89
CA ALA A 330 -9.68 -28.07 -21.94
C ALA A 330 -10.78 -29.10 -21.69
N GLY A 331 -11.79 -28.78 -20.88
CA GLY A 331 -12.98 -29.61 -20.68
C GLY A 331 -13.88 -29.76 -21.92
N ASN A 332 -13.67 -28.93 -22.95
CA ASN A 332 -14.35 -29.01 -24.25
C ASN A 332 -13.56 -29.74 -25.34
N ARG A 333 -12.40 -30.33 -25.01
CA ARG A 333 -11.76 -31.31 -25.90
C ARG A 333 -12.20 -32.69 -25.44
N GLU A 334 -13.09 -33.33 -26.21
CA GLU A 334 -13.28 -34.77 -26.10
C GLU A 334 -11.90 -35.44 -26.14
N PRO A 335 -11.65 -36.47 -25.32
CA PRO A 335 -10.41 -37.21 -25.42
C PRO A 335 -10.31 -37.75 -26.84
N ASP A 336 -9.23 -37.42 -27.56
CA ASP A 336 -8.87 -37.97 -28.86
C ASP A 336 -9.01 -39.49 -28.83
N LYS A 337 -10.20 -39.97 -29.15
CA LYS A 337 -10.44 -41.31 -29.65
C LYS A 337 -10.25 -41.20 -31.14
N LEU A 338 -9.41 -42.09 -31.66
CA LEU A 338 -9.15 -42.36 -33.09
C LEU A 338 -7.93 -41.65 -33.69
N LEU A 339 -6.75 -41.93 -33.13
CA LEU A 339 -5.64 -42.35 -33.99
C LEU A 339 -5.26 -43.78 -33.61
N PRO A 340 -5.32 -44.76 -34.53
CA PRO A 340 -4.87 -46.11 -34.25
C PRO A 340 -3.38 -46.09 -33.90
N LYS A 341 -3.00 -46.86 -32.88
CA LYS A 341 -1.61 -47.09 -32.50
C LYS A 341 -0.83 -47.59 -33.73
N PRO A 342 0.37 -47.07 -34.03
CA PRO A 342 1.26 -47.77 -34.94
C PRO A 342 1.66 -49.09 -34.26
N GLU A 343 1.18 -50.19 -34.82
CA GLU A 343 1.70 -51.51 -34.47
C GLU A 343 3.17 -51.58 -34.87
N GLY A 344 4.01 -51.96 -33.92
CA GLY A 344 5.41 -52.27 -34.16
C GLY A 344 6.38 -51.21 -33.65
N GLN A 345 6.72 -51.29 -32.35
CA GLN A 345 8.06 -50.98 -31.85
C GLN A 345 8.26 -51.71 -30.50
N PRO A 346 9.40 -52.40 -30.31
CA PRO A 346 9.58 -53.38 -29.24
C PRO A 346 9.69 -52.75 -27.85
N GLU A 347 9.18 -53.46 -26.84
CA GLU A 347 9.31 -53.13 -25.41
C GLU A 347 10.79 -52.89 -25.04
N LEU A 348 11.13 -51.63 -24.77
CA LEU A 348 12.37 -51.27 -24.09
C LEU A 348 12.03 -50.68 -22.72
N LEU A 349 12.06 -51.57 -21.74
CA LEU A 349 12.49 -51.35 -20.35
C LEU A 349 11.81 -50.20 -19.59
N THR A 350 10.75 -50.57 -18.88
CA THR A 350 10.29 -49.93 -17.64
C THR A 350 11.39 -49.97 -16.57
N ALA A 351 12.32 -49.02 -16.61
CA ALA A 351 13.25 -48.77 -15.51
C ALA A 351 12.89 -47.44 -14.83
N GLN A 352 12.44 -47.54 -13.57
CA GLN A 352 12.22 -46.39 -12.69
C GLN A 352 13.48 -45.50 -12.62
N PRO A 353 13.37 -44.16 -12.55
CA PRO A 353 14.53 -43.31 -12.42
C PRO A 353 15.17 -43.48 -11.03
N ARG A 354 16.29 -44.20 -10.98
CA ARG A 354 17.16 -44.30 -9.81
C ARG A 354 17.70 -42.90 -9.50
N LYS A 355 17.35 -42.35 -8.33
CA LYS A 355 17.93 -41.11 -7.79
C LYS A 355 19.46 -41.22 -7.77
N VAL A 356 20.14 -40.48 -8.64
CA VAL A 356 21.60 -40.33 -8.58
C VAL A 356 21.91 -39.11 -7.71
N THR A 357 22.36 -39.38 -6.49
CA THR A 357 22.92 -38.38 -5.58
C THR A 357 24.30 -37.95 -6.09
N VAL A 358 24.39 -36.75 -6.68
CA VAL A 358 25.69 -36.15 -7.04
C VAL A 358 26.31 -35.54 -5.79
N LYS A 359 27.13 -36.31 -5.09
CA LYS A 359 28.14 -35.79 -4.14
C LYS A 359 29.49 -36.42 -4.46
N LYS A 360 30.51 -35.56 -4.61
CA LYS A 360 31.96 -35.84 -4.78
C LYS A 360 32.44 -36.20 -6.20
N ILE A 361 32.52 -35.21 -7.10
CA ILE A 361 33.50 -35.25 -8.22
C ILE A 361 34.39 -33.99 -8.29
N ILE A 362 34.19 -32.97 -7.46
CA ILE A 362 35.02 -31.74 -7.54
C ILE A 362 36.35 -31.82 -6.74
N LYS A 363 36.58 -32.85 -5.91
CA LYS A 363 37.80 -32.90 -5.06
C LYS A 363 38.96 -33.78 -5.57
N LYS A 364 38.88 -34.35 -6.79
CA LYS A 364 39.96 -35.17 -7.36
C LYS A 364 40.62 -34.60 -8.62
N LYS A 365 40.18 -33.43 -9.09
CA LYS A 365 40.78 -32.71 -10.23
C LYS A 365 41.62 -31.47 -9.81
N ALA A 366 41.70 -31.16 -8.52
CA ALA A 366 42.49 -30.04 -8.00
C ALA A 366 43.78 -30.47 -7.25
N LEU A 367 44.14 -31.77 -7.33
CA LEU A 367 45.35 -32.34 -6.69
C LEU A 367 46.26 -33.05 -7.71
N LYS A 368 46.02 -32.88 -9.02
CA LYS A 368 46.85 -33.48 -10.07
C LYS A 368 47.53 -32.47 -11.01
N ASP A 369 47.23 -31.18 -10.84
CA ASP A 369 47.76 -30.09 -11.68
C ASP A 369 48.65 -29.11 -10.88
N GLY A 370 49.22 -29.56 -9.74
CA GLY A 370 50.05 -28.73 -8.84
C GLY A 370 51.43 -29.28 -8.52
N GLU A 371 51.87 -30.37 -9.15
CA GLU A 371 53.23 -30.92 -9.00
C GLU A 371 53.80 -31.25 -10.38
N ALA A 372 54.17 -30.20 -11.13
CA ALA A 372 55.20 -30.24 -12.15
C ALA A 372 55.57 -28.80 -12.52
N THR A 373 56.88 -28.56 -12.66
CA THR A 373 57.58 -27.36 -13.15
C THR A 373 57.77 -26.18 -12.19
N GLU A 374 59.00 -26.19 -11.63
CA GLU A 374 59.91 -25.07 -11.26
C GLU A 374 59.56 -24.11 -10.12
#